data_AF-A0A1M7MRJ2-F1
#
_entry.id   AF-A0A1M7MRJ2-F1
#
_cell.length_a   1.000
_cell.length_b   1.000
_cell.length_c   1.000
_cell.angle_alpha   90.00
_cell.angle_beta   90.00
_cell.angle_gamma   90.00
#
_symmetry.space_group_name_H-M   'P 1'
#
loop_
_entity.id
_entity.type
_entity.pdbx_description
1 polymer ?
#
loop_
_entity_poly.entity_id
_entity_poly.type
_entity_poly.pdbx_seq_one_letter_code
_entity_poly.pdbx_strand_id
1 'polypeptide(L)'
;MVKIKEGYVMNAREKAEFERVDALPRKKEGTVAYYFKAQTKYPPRIYLFMHGEIWCDRNRRPMGLHHAFPFLKRPMNREEIEYHHFDIRLCYHQYEDWGKLIYAEEQEAERLDLENPGTGSAFLAQLKEFQYKYPLVQTLSPVRKLAAEETPDEQSELVRSLIENGHHYSVSEIGKMLDEEQNGLKRLPVLILLRELYRSLATDEPKPLQITPEEVEHKALVSANRTRRNLVRRVYKQNQLFALQEIQLKYPGYTEEMLQADLKSKRKKERSIKHKPVLDYRRSQLGKLAKRLREDNLNEVEYQKTCCQIVILQNAHDLRLPIPKPVTYAKQTEVYSFNWKTRETVIKSFVQQANSTGMNHEQLAKIHEQMTGSNYSF
;
A
#
# COMPACT_ATOMS: atom_id res chain seq x y z
N MET A 1 43.92 -12.75 -5.59
CA MET A 1 44.57 -13.57 -4.53
C MET A 1 44.79 -12.64 -3.35
N VAL A 2 44.12 -12.90 -2.22
CA VAL A 2 44.01 -11.95 -1.10
C VAL A 2 45.39 -11.63 -0.51
N LYS A 3 45.89 -10.40 -0.67
CA LYS A 3 47.03 -9.92 0.11
C LYS A 3 46.54 -9.50 1.49
N ILE A 4 46.71 -10.39 2.47
CA ILE A 4 46.57 -10.07 3.89
C ILE A 4 47.61 -8.98 4.21
N LYS A 5 47.26 -8.00 5.07
CA LYS A 5 48.23 -6.98 5.53
C LYS A 5 49.49 -7.68 6.03
N GLU A 6 50.65 -7.26 5.55
CA GLU A 6 51.94 -7.76 6.02
C GLU A 6 51.99 -7.70 7.56
N GLY A 7 52.21 -8.85 8.19
CA GLY A 7 52.30 -9.00 9.64
C GLY A 7 51.02 -9.37 10.38
N TYR A 8 49.85 -9.48 9.73
CA TYR A 8 48.64 -9.97 10.39
C TYR A 8 48.59 -11.50 10.39
N VAL A 9 48.61 -12.11 11.58
CA VAL A 9 48.46 -13.55 11.78
C VAL A 9 47.02 -13.84 12.19
N MET A 10 46.26 -14.51 11.32
CA MET A 10 44.90 -14.96 11.63
C MET A 10 44.94 -16.03 12.72
N ASN A 11 44.03 -15.94 13.70
CA ASN A 11 43.83 -17.04 14.64
C ASN A 11 43.17 -18.25 13.94
N ALA A 12 43.22 -19.43 14.55
CA ALA A 12 42.73 -20.67 13.93
C ALA A 12 41.24 -20.60 13.52
N ARG A 13 40.43 -19.86 14.29
CA ARG A 13 39.00 -19.68 14.03
C ARG A 13 38.75 -18.72 12.86
N GLU A 14 39.50 -17.62 12.80
CA GLU A 14 39.48 -16.65 11.69
C GLU A 14 39.94 -17.30 10.39
N LYS A 15 40.98 -18.14 10.46
CA LYS A 15 41.49 -18.89 9.31
C LYS A 15 40.45 -19.89 8.78
N ALA A 16 39.82 -20.66 9.66
CA ALA A 16 38.78 -21.60 9.27
C ALA A 16 37.55 -20.91 8.65
N GLU A 17 37.14 -19.76 9.20
CA GLU A 17 36.03 -18.99 8.64
C GLU A 17 36.41 -18.31 7.32
N PHE A 18 37.67 -17.84 7.19
CA PHE A 18 38.20 -17.30 5.94
C PHE A 18 38.20 -18.36 4.83
N GLU A 19 38.73 -19.55 5.09
CA GLU A 19 38.77 -20.67 4.16
C GLU A 19 37.36 -21.14 3.76
N ARG A 20 36.42 -21.21 4.72
CA ARG A 20 35.02 -21.56 4.46
C ARG A 20 34.33 -20.56 3.52
N VAL A 21 34.58 -19.26 3.71
CA VAL A 21 33.93 -18.21 2.92
C VAL A 21 34.59 -18.04 1.55
N ASP A 22 35.91 -18.21 1.44
CA ASP A 22 36.63 -18.15 0.16
C ASP A 22 36.24 -19.31 -0.78
N ALA A 23 35.86 -20.46 -0.21
CA ALA A 23 35.36 -21.61 -0.95
C ALA A 23 33.94 -21.45 -1.53
N LEU A 24 33.18 -20.40 -1.16
CA LEU A 24 31.84 -20.18 -1.70
C LEU A 24 31.89 -19.64 -3.13
N PRO A 25 30.98 -20.06 -4.04
CA PRO A 25 30.92 -19.55 -5.39
C PRO A 25 30.64 -18.03 -5.37
N ARG A 26 31.46 -17.28 -6.11
CA ARG A 26 31.32 -15.82 -6.22
C ARG A 26 30.02 -15.46 -6.92
N LYS A 27 29.32 -14.44 -6.40
CA LYS A 27 28.11 -13.93 -7.05
C LYS A 27 28.52 -13.09 -8.26
N LYS A 28 27.99 -13.44 -9.43
CA LYS A 28 28.20 -12.66 -10.66
C LYS A 28 27.33 -11.42 -10.70
N GLU A 29 26.23 -11.39 -9.96
CA GLU A 29 25.27 -10.30 -9.96
C GLU A 29 24.96 -9.83 -8.53
N GLY A 30 24.60 -8.56 -8.39
CA GLY A 30 23.98 -8.11 -7.15
C GLY A 30 23.69 -6.62 -7.07
N THR A 31 23.23 -6.22 -5.89
CA THR A 31 22.62 -4.91 -5.67
C THR A 31 23.62 -3.91 -5.14
N VAL A 32 23.53 -2.68 -5.66
CA VAL A 32 24.28 -1.55 -5.14
C VAL A 32 23.35 -0.44 -4.70
N ALA A 33 23.67 0.11 -3.54
CA ALA A 33 22.86 1.06 -2.83
C ALA A 33 23.63 2.37 -2.65
N TYR A 34 23.14 3.45 -3.25
CA TYR A 34 23.68 4.80 -3.09
C TYR A 34 22.92 5.50 -1.96
N TYR A 35 23.63 6.13 -1.03
CA TYR A 35 23.08 6.85 0.11
C TYR A 35 23.74 8.21 0.23
N PHE A 36 22.94 9.27 0.12
CA PHE A 36 23.43 10.63 0.35
C PHE A 36 23.30 11.00 1.83
N LYS A 37 24.42 11.40 2.43
CA LYS A 37 24.46 11.97 3.78
C LYS A 37 24.63 13.47 3.66
N ALA A 38 23.60 14.22 4.04
CA ALA A 38 23.64 15.67 4.09
C ALA A 38 24.70 16.18 5.10
N GLN A 39 25.07 17.45 4.96
CA GLN A 39 26.05 18.09 5.82
C GLN A 39 25.60 18.04 7.29
N THR A 40 26.51 17.61 8.15
CA THR A 40 26.33 17.65 9.61
C THR A 40 27.58 18.29 10.21
N LYS A 41 28.30 17.62 11.12
CA LYS A 41 29.66 18.01 11.54
C LYS A 41 30.71 17.79 10.43
N TYR A 42 30.37 16.97 9.43
CA TYR A 42 31.23 16.66 8.28
C TYR A 42 30.58 17.14 6.96
N PRO A 43 31.38 17.40 5.91
CA PRO A 43 30.87 17.73 4.58
C PRO A 43 29.88 16.68 4.07
N PRO A 44 28.96 17.05 3.16
CA PRO A 44 28.05 16.09 2.53
C PRO A 44 28.84 14.98 1.84
N ARG A 45 28.34 13.74 1.93
CA ARG A 45 29.02 12.56 1.38
C ARG A 45 28.04 11.66 0.65
N ILE A 46 28.50 11.05 -0.44
CA ILE A 46 27.77 9.98 -1.13
C ILE A 46 28.39 8.66 -0.68
N TYR A 47 27.59 7.81 -0.06
CA TYR A 47 27.94 6.46 0.33
C TYR A 47 27.46 5.47 -0.72
N LEU A 48 28.30 4.52 -1.08
CA LEU A 48 27.98 3.41 -1.96
C LEU A 48 28.07 2.12 -1.16
N PHE A 49 27.02 1.30 -1.10
CA PHE A 49 27.02 0.02 -0.39
C PHE A 49 26.81 -1.13 -1.37
N MET A 50 27.60 -2.20 -1.22
CA MET A 50 27.54 -3.40 -2.08
C MET A 50 27.96 -4.67 -1.32
N HIS A 51 27.52 -5.83 -1.81
CA HIS A 51 27.99 -7.11 -1.30
C HIS A 51 29.43 -7.40 -1.73
N GLY A 52 30.30 -7.68 -0.76
CA GLY A 52 31.72 -7.99 -0.97
C GLY A 52 31.99 -9.31 -1.70
N GLU A 53 31.00 -10.21 -1.80
CA GLU A 53 31.07 -11.45 -2.59
C GLU A 53 30.96 -11.23 -4.11
N ILE A 54 30.52 -10.03 -4.53
CA ILE A 54 30.48 -9.59 -5.93
C ILE A 54 31.88 -9.10 -6.35
N TRP A 55 32.79 -8.92 -5.40
CA TRP A 55 34.10 -8.32 -5.62
C TRP A 55 35.22 -9.37 -5.59
N CYS A 56 36.12 -9.32 -6.58
CA CYS A 56 37.13 -10.37 -6.76
C CYS A 56 38.30 -10.35 -5.75
N ASP A 57 38.56 -9.24 -5.05
CA ASP A 57 39.63 -9.12 -4.07
C ASP A 57 39.19 -8.38 -2.78
N ARG A 58 39.04 -9.12 -1.68
CA ARG A 58 38.48 -8.66 -0.39
C ARG A 58 39.26 -7.56 0.35
N ASN A 59 40.42 -7.11 -0.13
CA ASN A 59 41.25 -6.10 0.55
C ASN A 59 42.02 -5.18 -0.44
N ARG A 60 41.29 -4.32 -1.16
CA ARG A 60 41.64 -2.92 -1.57
C ARG A 60 40.56 -2.38 -2.54
N ARG A 61 40.22 -1.09 -2.42
CA ARG A 61 39.37 -0.29 -3.34
C ARG A 61 40.11 -0.21 -4.71
N PRO A 62 39.51 -0.33 -5.93
CA PRO A 62 38.31 0.38 -6.43
C PRO A 62 37.34 -0.41 -7.39
N MET A 63 36.05 -0.06 -7.34
CA MET A 63 35.05 0.15 -8.43
C MET A 63 34.85 -0.84 -9.59
N GLY A 64 33.57 -1.16 -9.93
CA GLY A 64 33.19 -1.79 -11.21
C GLY A 64 31.96 -2.69 -11.11
N LEU A 65 30.80 -2.21 -11.53
CA LEU A 65 29.53 -2.93 -11.42
C LEU A 65 29.02 -3.42 -12.76
N HIS A 66 29.57 -4.53 -13.23
CA HIS A 66 29.16 -5.14 -14.50
C HIS A 66 27.72 -5.70 -14.47
N HIS A 67 27.14 -5.88 -13.29
CA HIS A 67 25.77 -6.38 -13.13
C HIS A 67 24.93 -5.62 -12.10
N ALA A 68 25.27 -4.36 -11.76
CA ALA A 68 24.42 -3.61 -10.84
C ALA A 68 23.18 -3.07 -11.51
N PHE A 69 22.03 -3.47 -10.96
CA PHE A 69 20.77 -2.76 -11.16
C PHE A 69 20.66 -1.60 -10.16
N PRO A 70 20.39 -0.36 -10.59
CA PRO A 70 19.73 0.63 -9.74
C PRO A 70 18.26 0.20 -9.57
N PHE A 71 17.56 0.40 -8.46
CA PHE A 71 17.52 1.54 -7.56
C PHE A 71 16.85 1.09 -6.26
N LEU A 72 17.38 1.49 -5.11
CA LEU A 72 16.84 1.17 -3.79
C LEU A 72 15.31 1.34 -3.74
N LYS A 73 14.57 0.27 -3.45
CA LYS A 73 13.10 0.29 -3.34
C LYS A 73 12.60 1.15 -2.18
N ARG A 74 13.46 1.51 -1.23
CA ARG A 74 13.20 2.33 -0.03
C ARG A 74 14.51 2.88 0.55
N PRO A 75 14.49 3.98 1.31
CA PRO A 75 15.61 4.36 2.16
C PRO A 75 15.85 3.30 3.23
N MET A 76 17.12 3.11 3.56
CA MET A 76 17.55 2.24 4.65
C MET A 76 17.39 2.98 5.99
N ASN A 77 16.90 2.27 7.00
CA ASN A 77 16.78 2.83 8.35
C ASN A 77 18.15 2.86 9.06
N ARG A 78 18.21 3.53 10.20
CA ARG A 78 19.45 3.65 11.00
C ARG A 78 20.02 2.28 11.42
N GLU A 79 19.15 1.33 11.75
CA GLU A 79 19.52 -0.03 12.17
C GLU A 79 20.15 -0.82 11.02
N GLU A 80 19.67 -0.66 9.79
CA GLU A 80 20.24 -1.25 8.57
C GLU A 80 21.61 -0.64 8.26
N ILE A 81 21.73 0.68 8.38
CA ILE A 81 23.02 1.38 8.22
C ILE A 81 24.04 0.90 9.27
N GLU A 82 23.62 0.73 10.53
CA GLU A 82 24.46 0.21 11.61
C GLU A 82 24.80 -1.28 11.41
N TYR A 83 23.85 -2.11 10.99
CA TYR A 83 24.07 -3.52 10.62
C TYR A 83 25.11 -3.66 9.49
N HIS A 84 25.09 -2.74 8.51
CA HIS A 84 26.04 -2.72 7.39
C HIS A 84 27.46 -2.26 7.75
N HIS A 85 27.66 -1.64 8.93
CA HIS A 85 29.00 -1.33 9.42
C HIS A 85 29.70 -2.54 10.04
N PHE A 86 28.94 -3.58 10.43
CA PHE A 86 29.46 -4.75 11.16
C PHE A 86 29.32 -6.08 10.40
N ASP A 87 28.66 -6.10 9.23
CA ASP A 87 28.64 -7.27 8.36
C ASP A 87 29.92 -7.35 7.51
N ILE A 88 30.75 -8.36 7.79
CA ILE A 88 32.01 -8.66 7.09
C ILE A 88 31.84 -9.00 5.59
N ARG A 89 30.60 -9.07 5.11
CA ARG A 89 30.23 -9.34 3.72
C ARG A 89 29.77 -8.10 2.95
N LEU A 90 29.75 -6.92 3.56
CA LEU A 90 29.38 -5.67 2.89
C LEU A 90 30.59 -4.73 2.80
N CYS A 91 30.66 -4.00 1.69
CA CYS A 91 31.71 -3.02 1.44
C CYS A 91 31.06 -1.67 1.12
N TYR A 92 31.70 -0.58 1.54
CA TYR A 92 31.24 0.77 1.19
C TYR A 92 32.34 1.71 0.70
N HIS A 93 31.95 2.65 -0.16
CA HIS A 93 32.77 3.79 -0.58
C HIS A 93 32.13 5.11 -0.14
N GLN A 94 32.97 6.11 0.05
CA GLN A 94 32.56 7.47 0.37
C GLN A 94 33.15 8.41 -0.67
N TYR A 95 32.30 9.22 -1.29
CA TYR A 95 32.71 10.27 -2.22
C TYR A 95 32.33 11.63 -1.64
N GLU A 96 33.26 12.57 -1.76
CA GLU A 96 33.13 13.94 -1.25
C GLU A 96 32.44 14.86 -2.25
N ASP A 97 32.56 14.56 -3.55
CA ASP A 97 31.96 15.33 -4.63
C ASP A 97 31.57 14.44 -5.82
N TRP A 98 30.70 14.99 -6.68
CA TRP A 98 30.23 14.31 -7.88
C TRP A 98 31.34 14.04 -8.90
N GLY A 99 32.35 14.91 -8.98
CA GLY A 99 33.44 14.77 -9.95
C GLY A 99 34.30 13.54 -9.65
N LYS A 100 34.62 13.30 -8.39
CA LYS A 100 35.35 12.11 -7.93
C LYS A 100 34.56 10.83 -8.13
N LEU A 101 33.24 10.88 -7.92
CA LEU A 101 32.36 9.74 -8.20
C LEU A 101 32.32 9.45 -9.70
N ILE A 102 32.05 10.46 -10.53
CA ILE A 102 31.94 10.32 -11.99
C ILE A 102 33.26 9.84 -12.60
N TYR A 103 34.39 10.45 -12.22
CA TYR A 103 35.69 10.02 -12.70
C TYR A 103 35.98 8.54 -12.41
N ALA A 104 35.58 8.07 -11.22
CA ALA A 104 35.72 6.67 -10.87
C ALA A 104 34.79 5.76 -11.69
N GLU A 105 33.54 6.19 -11.94
CA GLU A 105 32.56 5.44 -12.72
C GLU A 105 32.86 5.47 -14.24
N GLU A 106 33.54 6.49 -14.76
CA GLU A 106 34.01 6.57 -16.15
C GLU A 106 34.99 5.45 -16.51
N GLN A 107 35.99 5.23 -15.65
CA GLN A 107 37.01 4.19 -15.86
C GLN A 107 36.42 2.79 -15.86
N GLU A 108 35.35 2.59 -15.08
CA GLU A 108 34.67 1.31 -15.05
C GLU A 108 33.69 1.16 -16.20
N ALA A 109 32.91 2.19 -16.53
CA ALA A 109 32.03 2.18 -17.69
C ALA A 109 32.77 1.79 -18.99
N GLU A 110 34.00 2.26 -19.19
CA GLU A 110 34.85 1.87 -20.31
C GLU A 110 35.17 0.37 -20.31
N ARG A 111 35.51 -0.20 -19.15
CA ARG A 111 35.76 -1.65 -19.01
C ARG A 111 34.49 -2.47 -19.24
N LEU A 112 33.35 -1.97 -18.77
CA LEU A 112 32.06 -2.61 -18.97
C LEU A 112 31.66 -2.66 -20.44
N ASP A 113 31.93 -1.59 -21.18
CA ASP A 113 31.63 -1.55 -22.61
C ASP A 113 32.52 -2.50 -23.44
N LEU A 114 33.65 -2.96 -22.91
CA LEU A 114 34.46 -4.03 -23.51
C LEU A 114 33.82 -5.41 -23.33
N GLU A 115 33.13 -5.65 -22.23
CA GLU A 115 32.48 -6.93 -21.91
C GLU A 115 31.05 -7.00 -22.48
N ASN A 116 30.27 -5.93 -22.35
CA ASN A 116 28.93 -5.78 -22.93
C ASN A 116 28.71 -4.36 -23.47
N PRO A 117 28.90 -4.15 -24.79
CA PRO A 117 28.90 -2.83 -25.41
C PRO A 117 27.66 -1.98 -25.10
N GLY A 118 27.89 -0.77 -24.57
CA GLY A 118 26.87 0.26 -24.34
C GLY A 118 26.27 0.26 -22.93
N THR A 119 26.58 -0.74 -22.11
CA THR A 119 26.06 -0.86 -20.74
C THR A 119 26.68 0.18 -19.81
N GLY A 120 28.00 0.36 -19.88
CA GLY A 120 28.74 1.33 -19.09
C GLY A 120 28.39 2.76 -19.47
N SER A 121 28.39 3.04 -20.78
CA SER A 121 28.02 4.35 -21.33
C SER A 121 26.60 4.80 -20.93
N ALA A 122 25.61 3.88 -20.95
CA ALA A 122 24.23 4.19 -20.57
C ALA A 122 24.10 4.52 -19.07
N PHE A 123 24.79 3.77 -18.22
CA PHE A 123 24.84 4.05 -16.78
C PHE A 123 25.49 5.41 -16.49
N LEU A 124 26.62 5.70 -17.14
CA LEU A 124 27.32 6.96 -16.99
C LEU A 124 26.47 8.18 -17.37
N ALA A 125 25.72 8.07 -18.46
CA ALA A 125 24.80 9.12 -18.91
C ALA A 125 23.72 9.41 -17.85
N GLN A 126 23.15 8.36 -17.25
CA GLN A 126 22.19 8.51 -16.16
C GLN A 126 22.83 9.19 -14.95
N LEU A 127 24.02 8.76 -14.52
CA LEU A 127 24.72 9.34 -13.38
C LEU A 127 25.05 10.83 -13.59
N LYS A 128 25.52 11.20 -14.78
CA LYS A 128 25.79 12.60 -15.15
C LYS A 128 24.51 13.44 -15.14
N GLU A 129 23.37 12.90 -15.59
CA GLU A 129 22.07 13.59 -15.50
C GLU A 129 21.69 13.92 -14.04
N PHE A 130 22.01 13.03 -13.09
CA PHE A 130 21.82 13.29 -11.66
C PHE A 130 22.71 14.41 -11.14
N GLN A 131 23.97 14.52 -11.59
CA GLN A 131 24.86 15.62 -11.19
C GLN A 131 24.28 16.99 -11.56
N TYR A 132 23.78 17.14 -12.80
CA TYR A 132 23.19 18.41 -13.25
C TYR A 132 21.93 18.78 -12.47
N LYS A 133 21.13 17.79 -12.09
CA LYS A 133 19.87 18.00 -11.34
C LYS A 133 20.10 18.27 -9.85
N TYR A 134 21.20 17.79 -9.26
CA TYR A 134 21.43 17.80 -7.82
C TYR A 134 22.85 18.27 -7.44
N PRO A 135 23.18 19.57 -7.60
CA PRO A 135 24.50 20.08 -7.23
C PRO A 135 24.75 19.97 -5.72
N LEU A 136 25.87 19.33 -5.32
CA LEU A 136 26.28 19.14 -3.92
C LEU A 136 26.65 20.45 -3.20
N VAL A 137 27.02 21.47 -3.98
CA VAL A 137 27.28 22.81 -3.51
C VAL A 137 26.13 23.67 -3.98
N GLN A 138 25.15 23.91 -3.11
CA GLN A 138 24.30 25.08 -3.26
C GLN A 138 24.87 26.18 -2.37
N THR A 139 25.59 27.12 -2.98
CA THR A 139 25.33 28.53 -2.67
C THR A 139 23.82 28.68 -2.62
N LEU A 140 23.31 29.00 -1.43
CA LEU A 140 21.92 29.38 -1.18
C LEU A 140 21.59 30.56 -2.12
N SER A 141 21.22 30.24 -3.35
CA SER A 141 20.64 31.22 -4.25
C SER A 141 19.29 31.57 -3.64
N PRO A 142 18.98 32.86 -3.47
CA PRO A 142 17.81 33.28 -2.74
C PRO A 142 16.60 32.67 -3.43
N VAL A 143 15.84 31.92 -2.63
CA VAL A 143 14.50 31.43 -2.94
C VAL A 143 13.81 32.52 -3.73
N ARG A 144 13.36 32.20 -4.96
CA ARG A 144 12.41 33.05 -5.68
C ARG A 144 11.30 33.35 -4.68
N LYS A 145 11.24 34.60 -4.22
CA LYS A 145 10.20 35.10 -3.32
C LYS A 145 8.87 34.60 -3.90
N LEU A 146 8.27 33.64 -3.21
CA LEU A 146 6.86 33.36 -3.38
C LEU A 146 6.15 34.69 -3.15
N ALA A 147 5.14 34.95 -3.98
CA ALA A 147 4.36 36.17 -4.00
C ALA A 147 4.09 36.68 -2.58
N ALA A 148 4.22 38.00 -2.42
CA ALA A 148 4.11 38.74 -1.16
C ALA A 148 3.26 38.03 -0.11
N GLU A 149 3.89 37.68 1.02
CA GLU A 149 3.15 37.40 2.25
C GLU A 149 2.46 38.70 2.68
N GLU A 150 1.21 38.88 2.27
CA GLU A 150 0.31 39.84 2.91
C GLU A 150 -0.03 39.33 4.31
N THR A 151 -0.22 40.29 5.23
CA THR A 151 -0.28 40.04 6.67
C THR A 151 -1.48 39.15 7.03
N PRO A 152 -1.36 38.31 8.08
CA PRO A 152 -2.46 37.46 8.57
C PRO A 152 -3.77 38.21 8.86
N ASP A 153 -3.68 39.52 9.08
CA ASP A 153 -4.80 40.39 9.47
C ASP A 153 -5.79 40.63 8.32
N GLU A 154 -5.33 40.93 7.10
CA GLU A 154 -6.21 41.23 5.95
C GLU A 154 -7.02 40.00 5.50
N GLN A 155 -6.41 38.82 5.57
CA GLN A 155 -7.10 37.56 5.29
C GLN A 155 -8.16 37.24 6.35
N SER A 156 -7.86 37.53 7.62
CA SER A 156 -8.78 37.30 8.74
C SER A 156 -9.99 38.25 8.67
N GLU A 157 -9.76 39.50 8.29
CA GLU A 157 -10.82 40.49 8.04
C GLU A 157 -11.72 40.07 6.88
N LEU A 158 -11.14 39.61 5.76
CA LEU A 158 -11.92 39.16 4.61
C LEU A 158 -12.79 37.93 4.95
N VAL A 159 -12.24 36.95 5.68
CA VAL A 159 -13.00 35.77 6.14
C VAL A 159 -14.15 36.17 7.07
N ARG A 160 -13.92 37.08 8.02
CA ARG A 160 -14.98 37.61 8.90
C ARG A 160 -16.06 38.33 8.10
N SER A 161 -15.67 39.21 7.17
CA SER A 161 -16.60 39.96 6.33
C SER A 161 -17.48 39.05 5.46
N LEU A 162 -16.94 37.93 4.97
CA LEU A 162 -17.67 36.95 4.16
C LEU A 162 -18.58 36.06 4.99
N ILE A 163 -18.25 35.78 6.26
CA ILE A 163 -19.16 35.08 7.17
C ILE A 163 -20.34 35.98 7.54
N GLU A 164 -20.07 37.26 7.83
CA GLU A 164 -21.10 38.22 8.24
C GLU A 164 -22.02 38.64 7.08
N ASN A 165 -21.44 38.95 5.92
CA ASN A 165 -22.18 39.53 4.79
C ASN A 165 -22.41 38.55 3.62
N GLY A 166 -21.91 37.32 3.71
CA GLY A 166 -21.97 36.30 2.66
C GLY A 166 -23.38 36.01 2.14
N HIS A 167 -24.38 36.16 3.02
CA HIS A 167 -25.79 35.93 2.71
C HIS A 167 -26.45 37.04 1.88
N HIS A 168 -25.82 38.21 1.78
CA HIS A 168 -26.34 39.33 0.99
C HIS A 168 -25.91 39.30 -0.48
N TYR A 169 -24.90 38.48 -0.81
CA TYR A 169 -24.43 38.33 -2.18
C TYR A 169 -25.32 37.38 -2.98
N SER A 170 -25.52 37.70 -4.25
CA SER A 170 -26.15 36.79 -5.21
C SER A 170 -25.21 35.63 -5.56
N VAL A 171 -25.78 34.49 -5.97
CA VAL A 171 -25.02 33.32 -6.47
C VAL A 171 -24.03 33.72 -7.58
N SER A 172 -24.43 34.67 -8.43
CA SER A 172 -23.60 35.15 -9.54
C SER A 172 -22.37 35.95 -9.09
N GLU A 173 -22.50 36.75 -8.02
CA GLU A 173 -21.41 37.54 -7.45
C GLU A 173 -20.41 36.64 -6.74
N ILE A 174 -20.90 35.66 -5.96
CA ILE A 174 -20.04 34.67 -5.30
C ILE A 174 -19.30 33.81 -6.33
N GLY A 175 -19.95 33.46 -7.45
CA GLY A 175 -19.30 32.79 -8.57
C GLY A 175 -18.12 33.60 -9.14
N LYS A 176 -18.31 34.90 -9.37
CA LYS A 176 -17.23 35.80 -9.82
C LYS A 176 -16.09 35.90 -8.82
N MET A 177 -16.40 36.12 -7.54
CA MET A 177 -15.39 36.17 -6.47
C MET A 177 -14.60 34.87 -6.36
N LEU A 178 -15.26 33.73 -6.57
CA LEU A 178 -14.63 32.42 -6.57
C LEU A 178 -13.69 32.23 -7.77
N ASP A 179 -14.05 32.72 -8.95
CA ASP A 179 -13.18 32.70 -10.14
C ASP A 179 -11.99 33.65 -10.00
N GLU A 180 -12.21 34.86 -9.46
CA GLU A 180 -11.17 35.84 -9.17
C GLU A 180 -10.15 35.30 -8.15
N GLU A 181 -10.62 34.71 -7.05
CA GLU A 181 -9.74 34.16 -6.03
C GLU A 181 -9.02 32.88 -6.52
N GLN A 182 -9.65 32.08 -7.40
CA GLN A 182 -9.00 30.92 -8.01
C GLN A 182 -7.89 31.30 -9.00
N ASN A 183 -8.05 32.41 -9.72
CA ASN A 183 -7.04 32.88 -10.68
C ASN A 183 -5.99 33.80 -10.04
N GLY A 184 -6.34 34.47 -8.94
CA GLY A 184 -5.47 35.38 -8.20
C GLY A 184 -4.69 34.69 -7.07
N LEU A 185 -4.94 35.15 -5.84
CA LEU A 185 -4.12 34.85 -4.65
C LEU A 185 -4.31 33.43 -4.10
N LYS A 186 -5.40 32.74 -4.46
CA LYS A 186 -5.70 31.36 -4.07
C LYS A 186 -5.69 31.14 -2.55
N ARG A 187 -6.23 32.10 -1.79
CA ARG A 187 -6.33 32.01 -0.33
C ARG A 187 -7.27 30.87 0.05
N LEU A 188 -6.71 29.83 0.66
CA LEU A 188 -7.41 28.58 0.98
C LEU A 188 -8.66 28.78 1.86
N PRO A 189 -8.63 29.57 2.95
CA PRO A 189 -9.82 29.84 3.76
C PRO A 189 -10.94 30.53 2.98
N VAL A 190 -10.59 31.53 2.18
CA VAL A 190 -11.54 32.29 1.33
C VAL A 190 -12.18 31.38 0.30
N LEU A 191 -11.39 30.54 -0.39
CA LEU A 191 -11.89 29.58 -1.37
C LEU A 191 -12.82 28.52 -0.76
N ILE A 192 -12.55 28.07 0.46
CA ILE A 192 -13.42 27.11 1.16
C ILE A 192 -14.75 27.78 1.50
N LEU A 193 -14.71 28.98 2.05
CA LEU A 193 -15.89 29.74 2.45
C LEU A 193 -16.77 30.09 1.24
N LEU A 194 -16.19 30.61 0.15
CA LEU A 194 -16.92 30.93 -1.08
C LEU A 194 -17.58 29.69 -1.71
N ARG A 195 -16.93 28.51 -1.64
CA ARG A 195 -17.54 27.25 -2.12
C ARG A 195 -18.72 26.81 -1.27
N GLU A 196 -18.64 26.99 0.04
CA GLU A 196 -19.73 26.64 0.96
C GLU A 196 -20.91 27.58 0.79
N LEU A 197 -20.65 28.89 0.64
CA LEU A 197 -21.65 29.91 0.32
C LEU A 197 -22.32 29.67 -1.03
N TYR A 198 -21.54 29.38 -2.08
CA TYR A 198 -22.09 29.06 -3.40
C TYR A 198 -23.00 27.83 -3.33
N ARG A 199 -22.59 26.80 -2.58
CA ARG A 199 -23.37 25.57 -2.44
C ARG A 199 -24.68 25.81 -1.70
N SER A 200 -24.66 26.55 -0.58
CA SER A 200 -25.87 26.80 0.20
C SER A 200 -26.89 27.62 -0.59
N LEU A 201 -26.44 28.67 -1.27
CA LEU A 201 -27.31 29.56 -2.05
C LEU A 201 -27.82 28.89 -3.33
N ALA A 202 -27.07 27.96 -3.92
CA ALA A 202 -27.53 27.18 -5.07
C ALA A 202 -28.57 26.10 -4.72
N THR A 203 -28.70 25.72 -3.45
CA THR A 203 -29.65 24.68 -2.99
C THR A 203 -30.98 25.23 -2.45
N ASP A 204 -31.20 26.56 -2.45
CA ASP A 204 -32.40 27.23 -1.90
C ASP A 204 -32.78 26.82 -0.45
N GLU A 205 -31.90 26.14 0.28
CA GLU A 205 -32.14 25.81 1.69
C GLU A 205 -31.84 27.04 2.57
N PRO A 206 -32.82 27.56 3.34
CA PRO A 206 -32.67 28.77 4.13
C PRO A 206 -31.94 28.48 5.46
N LYS A 207 -30.86 27.70 5.41
CA LYS A 207 -30.01 27.50 6.59
C LYS A 207 -28.94 28.58 6.56
N PRO A 208 -28.88 29.50 7.55
CA PRO A 208 -27.73 30.38 7.68
C PRO A 208 -26.47 29.52 7.76
N LEU A 209 -25.37 29.95 7.13
CA LEU A 209 -24.11 29.23 7.22
C LEU A 209 -23.67 29.29 8.68
N GLN A 210 -23.90 28.20 9.40
CA GLN A 210 -23.34 28.01 10.73
C GLN A 210 -21.89 27.55 10.58
N ILE A 211 -21.05 28.39 9.98
CA ILE A 211 -19.63 28.09 9.82
C ILE A 211 -18.84 29.13 10.60
N THR A 212 -18.10 28.67 11.60
CA THR A 212 -17.25 29.52 12.42
C THR A 212 -15.91 29.76 11.72
N PRO A 213 -15.22 30.89 11.98
CA PRO A 213 -13.89 31.14 11.41
C PRO A 213 -12.89 30.02 11.76
N GLU A 214 -12.98 29.46 12.97
CA GLU A 214 -12.15 28.34 13.43
C GLU A 214 -12.36 27.07 12.59
N GLU A 215 -13.60 26.78 12.18
CA GLU A 215 -13.90 25.66 11.30
C GLU A 215 -13.32 25.85 9.90
N VAL A 216 -13.39 27.06 9.35
CA VAL A 216 -12.79 27.40 8.05
C VAL A 216 -11.27 27.24 8.11
N GLU A 217 -10.63 27.77 9.15
CA GLU A 217 -9.19 27.63 9.37
C GLU A 217 -8.77 26.17 9.52
N HIS A 218 -9.53 25.39 10.30
CA HIS A 218 -9.28 23.96 10.45
C HIS A 218 -9.40 23.22 9.11
N LYS A 219 -10.44 23.50 8.31
CA LYS A 219 -10.60 22.92 6.96
C LYS A 219 -9.45 23.33 6.03
N ALA A 220 -9.02 24.59 6.08
CA ALA A 220 -7.90 25.10 5.29
C ALA A 220 -6.59 24.39 5.67
N LEU A 221 -6.32 24.22 6.97
CA LEU A 221 -5.16 23.50 7.48
C LEU A 221 -5.17 22.02 7.06
N VAL A 222 -6.32 21.35 7.14
CA VAL A 222 -6.47 19.96 6.66
C VAL A 222 -6.22 19.86 5.16
N SER A 223 -6.73 20.80 4.36
CA SER A 223 -6.54 20.86 2.91
C SER A 223 -5.07 21.10 2.54
N ALA A 224 -4.40 22.05 3.20
CA ALA A 224 -2.98 22.34 3.02
C ALA A 224 -2.13 21.10 3.36
N ASN A 225 -2.40 20.45 4.51
CA ASN A 225 -1.73 19.22 4.92
C ASN A 225 -1.95 18.07 3.91
N ARG A 226 -3.15 17.94 3.35
CA ARG A 226 -3.43 16.92 2.31
C ARG A 226 -2.64 17.20 1.04
N THR A 227 -2.60 18.45 0.59
CA THR A 227 -1.85 18.87 -0.60
C THR A 227 -0.36 18.61 -0.41
N ARG A 228 0.19 19.00 0.75
CA ARG A 228 1.57 18.71 1.15
C ARG A 228 1.83 17.20 1.12
N ARG A 229 1.04 16.38 1.80
CA ARG A 229 1.18 14.92 1.82
C ARG A 229 1.16 14.30 0.42
N ASN A 230 0.28 14.78 -0.46
CA ASN A 230 0.19 14.29 -1.82
C ASN A 230 1.41 14.65 -2.66
N LEU A 231 1.93 15.88 -2.51
CA LEU A 231 3.19 16.28 -3.13
C LEU A 231 4.32 15.40 -2.60
N VAL A 232 4.48 15.33 -1.28
CA VAL A 232 5.52 14.55 -0.60
C VAL A 232 5.52 13.11 -1.09
N ARG A 233 4.36 12.44 -1.12
CA ARG A 233 4.24 11.06 -1.61
C ARG A 233 4.57 10.91 -3.09
N ARG A 234 4.24 11.91 -3.91
CA ARG A 234 4.52 11.90 -5.35
C ARG A 234 6.01 12.09 -5.61
N VAL A 235 6.59 13.13 -5.03
CA VAL A 235 8.03 13.44 -5.09
C VAL A 235 8.82 12.25 -4.59
N TYR A 236 8.46 11.72 -3.41
CA TYR A 236 9.13 10.57 -2.84
C TYR A 236 8.99 9.30 -3.69
N LYS A 237 7.84 9.06 -4.34
CA LYS A 237 7.68 7.93 -5.26
C LYS A 237 8.56 8.06 -6.51
N GLN A 238 8.78 9.28 -7.00
CA GLN A 238 9.57 9.55 -8.20
C GLN A 238 11.07 9.60 -7.90
N ASN A 239 11.46 10.19 -6.77
CA ASN A 239 12.84 10.45 -6.40
C ASN A 239 13.02 10.38 -4.89
N GLN A 240 13.35 9.19 -4.38
CA GLN A 240 13.48 8.95 -2.94
C GLN A 240 14.70 9.64 -2.32
N LEU A 241 15.81 9.79 -3.06
CA LEU A 241 17.09 10.26 -2.55
C LEU A 241 17.08 11.76 -2.25
N PHE A 242 16.51 12.56 -3.15
CA PHE A 242 16.47 14.02 -3.01
C PHE A 242 15.07 14.53 -2.67
N ALA A 243 14.16 13.63 -2.25
CA ALA A 243 12.79 14.00 -1.90
C ALA A 243 12.76 15.15 -0.89
N LEU A 244 13.58 15.07 0.16
CA LEU A 244 13.61 16.08 1.22
C LEU A 244 14.02 17.46 0.66
N GLN A 245 15.05 17.52 -0.18
CA GLN A 245 15.53 18.76 -0.80
C GLN A 245 14.48 19.34 -1.76
N GLU A 246 13.86 18.49 -2.59
CA GLU A 246 12.82 18.92 -3.52
C GLU A 246 11.56 19.41 -2.80
N ILE A 247 11.20 18.77 -1.68
CA ILE A 247 10.11 19.23 -0.82
C ILE A 247 10.49 20.55 -0.15
N GLN A 248 11.73 20.72 0.30
CA GLN A 248 12.24 21.95 0.92
C GLN A 248 12.23 23.15 -0.03
N LEU A 249 12.41 22.94 -1.34
CA LEU A 249 12.23 24.01 -2.34
C LEU A 249 10.83 24.63 -2.32
N LYS A 250 9.80 23.83 -1.97
CA LYS A 250 8.42 24.29 -1.86
C LYS A 250 7.98 24.60 -0.43
N TYR A 251 8.60 23.96 0.56
CA TYR A 251 8.30 24.10 1.98
C TYR A 251 9.62 24.28 2.75
N PRO A 252 10.15 25.51 2.87
CA PRO A 252 11.49 25.79 3.41
C PRO A 252 11.74 25.34 4.86
N GLY A 253 10.70 25.01 5.63
CA GLY A 253 10.80 24.46 7.00
C GLY A 253 10.54 22.96 7.10
N TYR A 254 10.47 22.22 5.99
CA TYR A 254 10.11 20.80 6.02
C TYR A 254 11.27 19.93 6.57
N THR A 255 10.99 19.19 7.63
CA THR A 255 11.98 18.34 8.33
C THR A 255 11.85 16.86 7.95
N GLU A 256 12.87 16.07 8.27
CA GLU A 256 12.87 14.63 8.05
C GLU A 256 11.77 13.90 8.86
N GLU A 257 11.47 14.37 10.07
CA GLU A 257 10.40 13.82 10.90
C GLU A 257 9.02 13.99 10.24
N MET A 258 8.80 15.15 9.59
CA MET A 258 7.58 15.43 8.84
C MET A 258 7.46 14.52 7.62
N LEU A 259 8.57 14.25 6.92
CA LEU A 259 8.63 13.31 5.80
C LEU A 259 8.15 11.92 6.22
N GLN A 260 8.72 11.40 7.32
CA GLN A 260 8.32 10.08 7.83
C GLN A 260 6.85 10.05 8.24
N ALA A 261 6.35 11.11 8.88
CA ALA A 261 4.95 11.21 9.27
C ALA A 261 3.99 11.22 8.06
N ASP A 262 4.30 11.99 7.02
CA ASP A 262 3.45 12.13 5.83
C ASP A 262 3.47 10.88 4.92
N LEU A 263 4.57 10.11 4.95
CA LEU A 263 4.72 8.84 4.24
C LEU A 263 4.02 7.66 4.91
N LYS A 264 3.75 7.71 6.23
CA LYS A 264 2.98 6.67 6.93
C LYS A 264 1.60 6.52 6.29
N SER A 265 1.44 5.49 5.45
CA SER A 265 0.13 5.12 4.94
C SER A 265 -0.68 4.51 6.08
N LYS A 266 -1.89 5.03 6.32
CA LYS A 266 -2.86 4.31 7.15
C LYS A 266 -3.05 2.92 6.54
N ARG A 267 -2.98 1.86 7.36
CA ARG A 267 -3.19 0.47 6.89
C ARG A 267 -4.49 0.44 6.10
N LYS A 268 -4.46 -0.12 4.88
CA LYS A 268 -5.68 -0.40 4.13
C LYS A 268 -6.51 -1.34 4.99
N LYS A 269 -7.69 -0.91 5.42
CA LYS A 269 -8.67 -1.83 6.01
C LYS A 269 -8.98 -2.87 4.95
N GLU A 270 -8.72 -4.14 5.23
CA GLU A 270 -9.17 -5.23 4.38
C GLU A 270 -10.68 -5.10 4.23
N ARG A 271 -11.14 -4.84 3.00
CA ARG A 271 -12.58 -4.86 2.72
C ARG A 271 -13.00 -6.31 2.83
N SER A 272 -14.01 -6.61 3.65
CA SER A 272 -14.53 -7.98 3.70
C SER A 272 -14.98 -8.38 2.30
N ILE A 273 -14.50 -9.54 1.84
CA ILE A 273 -14.96 -10.10 0.58
C ILE A 273 -16.42 -10.48 0.78
N LYS A 274 -17.33 -9.84 0.04
CA LYS A 274 -18.75 -10.22 0.06
C LYS A 274 -18.87 -11.63 -0.51
N HIS A 275 -19.05 -12.64 0.35
CA HIS A 275 -19.34 -13.99 -0.10
C HIS A 275 -20.77 -14.05 -0.64
N LYS A 276 -20.96 -14.70 -1.80
CA LYS A 276 -22.29 -14.99 -2.33
C LYS A 276 -23.01 -15.92 -1.34
N PRO A 277 -24.28 -15.67 -0.99
CA PRO A 277 -25.02 -16.55 -0.10
C PRO A 277 -25.17 -17.93 -0.75
N VAL A 278 -24.86 -18.97 0.03
CA VAL A 278 -25.04 -20.37 -0.34
C VAL A 278 -26.50 -20.71 -0.06
N LEU A 279 -27.31 -20.83 -1.11
CA LEU A 279 -28.76 -21.05 -0.99
C LEU A 279 -29.16 -22.53 -1.11
N ASP A 280 -28.27 -23.36 -1.66
CA ASP A 280 -28.52 -24.78 -1.86
C ASP A 280 -28.47 -25.55 -0.54
N TYR A 281 -29.40 -26.50 -0.39
CA TYR A 281 -29.56 -27.24 0.84
C TYR A 281 -28.29 -27.99 1.27
N ARG A 282 -27.63 -28.69 0.35
CA ARG A 282 -26.46 -29.53 0.69
C ARG A 282 -25.27 -28.70 1.16
N ARG A 283 -24.88 -27.64 0.45
CA ARG A 283 -23.77 -26.80 0.91
C ARG A 283 -24.11 -26.03 2.18
N SER A 284 -25.37 -25.62 2.38
CA SER A 284 -25.80 -25.05 3.67
C SER A 284 -25.61 -26.06 4.82
N GLN A 285 -26.01 -27.32 4.63
CA GLN A 285 -25.80 -28.38 5.64
C GLN A 285 -24.31 -28.68 5.87
N LEU A 286 -23.50 -28.78 4.81
CA LEU A 286 -22.05 -28.95 4.93
C LEU A 286 -21.41 -27.78 5.69
N GLY A 287 -21.83 -26.55 5.44
CA GLY A 287 -21.37 -25.37 6.17
C GLY A 287 -21.69 -25.44 7.67
N LYS A 288 -22.89 -25.92 8.03
CA LYS A 288 -23.29 -26.11 9.44
C LYS A 288 -22.49 -27.22 10.12
N LEU A 289 -22.26 -28.34 9.45
CA LEU A 289 -21.46 -29.44 9.99
C LEU A 289 -19.98 -29.05 10.13
N ALA A 290 -19.42 -28.33 9.15
CA ALA A 290 -18.06 -27.80 9.23
C ALA A 290 -17.91 -26.75 10.34
N LYS A 291 -18.95 -25.93 10.58
CA LYS A 291 -18.98 -25.01 11.72
C LYS A 291 -19.00 -25.77 13.05
N ARG A 292 -19.88 -26.76 13.17
CA ARG A 292 -19.97 -27.66 14.33
C ARG A 292 -18.64 -28.34 14.66
N LEU A 293 -17.89 -28.81 13.65
CA LEU A 293 -16.54 -29.37 13.87
C LEU A 293 -15.50 -28.36 14.37
N ARG A 294 -15.65 -27.07 14.05
CA ARG A 294 -14.68 -26.03 14.43
C ARG A 294 -14.98 -25.39 15.77
N GLU A 295 -16.27 -25.25 16.10
CA GLU A 295 -16.72 -24.44 17.23
C GLU A 295 -17.27 -25.25 18.40
N ASP A 296 -17.78 -26.47 18.17
CA ASP A 296 -18.41 -27.27 19.22
C ASP A 296 -17.43 -28.30 19.81
N ASN A 297 -17.45 -28.46 21.14
CA ASN A 297 -16.70 -29.52 21.84
C ASN A 297 -17.46 -30.85 21.76
N LEU A 298 -17.28 -31.57 20.65
CA LEU A 298 -17.96 -32.84 20.39
C LEU A 298 -17.29 -34.01 21.13
N ASN A 299 -18.09 -34.94 21.64
CA ASN A 299 -17.60 -36.24 22.06
C ASN A 299 -17.21 -37.11 20.84
N GLU A 300 -16.49 -38.21 21.07
CA GLU A 300 -15.93 -39.05 20.01
C GLU A 300 -17.02 -39.64 19.07
N VAL A 301 -18.15 -40.06 19.63
CA VAL A 301 -19.27 -40.62 18.87
C VAL A 301 -19.94 -39.56 17.99
N GLU A 302 -20.15 -38.35 18.51
CA GLU A 302 -20.72 -37.23 17.77
C GLU A 302 -19.77 -36.68 16.71
N TYR A 303 -18.47 -36.68 17.01
CA TYR A 303 -17.43 -36.34 16.05
C TYR A 303 -17.46 -37.30 14.87
N GLN A 304 -17.42 -38.61 15.12
CA GLN A 304 -17.46 -39.63 14.06
C GLN A 304 -18.77 -39.54 13.26
N LYS A 305 -19.91 -39.36 13.92
CA LYS A 305 -21.21 -39.17 13.25
C LYS A 305 -21.21 -37.93 12.36
N THR A 306 -20.63 -36.82 12.82
CA THR A 306 -20.53 -35.57 12.06
C THR A 306 -19.64 -35.74 10.84
N CYS A 307 -18.48 -36.41 10.99
CA CYS A 307 -17.57 -36.75 9.89
C CYS A 307 -18.25 -37.65 8.85
N CYS A 308 -18.93 -38.72 9.27
CA CYS A 308 -19.68 -39.59 8.36
C CYS A 308 -20.77 -38.82 7.59
N GLN A 309 -21.50 -37.92 8.26
CA GLN A 309 -22.51 -37.10 7.61
C GLN A 309 -21.92 -36.14 6.58
N ILE A 310 -20.76 -35.54 6.86
CA ILE A 310 -20.05 -34.69 5.90
C ILE A 310 -19.66 -35.49 4.67
N VAL A 311 -19.07 -36.68 4.84
CA VAL A 311 -18.66 -37.54 3.72
C VAL A 311 -19.86 -37.93 2.85
N ILE A 312 -20.98 -38.34 3.46
CA ILE A 312 -22.20 -38.70 2.74
C ILE A 312 -22.75 -37.51 1.94
N LEU A 313 -22.84 -36.33 2.57
CA LEU A 313 -23.36 -35.13 1.92
C LEU A 313 -22.44 -34.61 0.82
N GLN A 314 -21.12 -34.71 1.01
CA GLN A 314 -20.11 -34.33 0.02
C GLN A 314 -20.20 -35.24 -1.21
N ASN A 315 -20.19 -36.56 -1.01
CA ASN A 315 -20.33 -37.53 -2.09
C ASN A 315 -21.64 -37.34 -2.86
N ALA A 316 -22.75 -37.11 -2.14
CA ALA A 316 -24.03 -36.83 -2.78
C ALA A 316 -24.04 -35.50 -3.56
N HIS A 317 -23.31 -34.48 -3.09
CA HIS A 317 -23.14 -33.21 -3.81
C HIS A 317 -22.32 -33.38 -5.08
N ASP A 318 -21.18 -34.08 -5.00
CA ASP A 318 -20.28 -34.30 -6.12
C ASP A 318 -20.93 -35.13 -7.23
N LEU A 319 -21.70 -36.15 -6.86
CA LEU A 319 -22.50 -36.97 -7.77
C LEU A 319 -23.84 -36.33 -8.17
N ARG A 320 -24.16 -35.12 -7.68
CA ARG A 320 -25.39 -34.38 -7.99
C ARG A 320 -26.68 -35.18 -7.79
N LEU A 321 -26.70 -36.08 -6.80
CA LEU A 321 -27.82 -36.97 -6.53
C LEU A 321 -29.07 -36.18 -6.12
N PRO A 322 -30.31 -36.66 -6.32
CA PRO A 322 -31.48 -36.01 -5.73
C PRO A 322 -31.42 -36.02 -4.20
N ILE A 323 -32.12 -35.09 -3.54
CA ILE A 323 -32.22 -35.00 -2.08
C ILE A 323 -33.48 -35.75 -1.64
N PRO A 324 -33.37 -36.97 -1.08
CA PRO A 324 -34.54 -37.72 -0.62
C PRO A 324 -35.04 -37.16 0.72
N LYS A 325 -36.37 -37.08 0.85
CA LYS A 325 -37.07 -36.76 2.09
C LYS A 325 -38.13 -37.83 2.36
N PRO A 326 -37.85 -38.78 3.27
CA PRO A 326 -38.85 -39.76 3.68
C PRO A 326 -39.87 -39.08 4.60
N VAL A 327 -41.16 -39.34 4.36
CA VAL A 327 -42.29 -38.91 5.20
C VAL A 327 -43.11 -40.15 5.53
N THR A 328 -43.49 -40.32 6.79
CA THR A 328 -44.22 -41.50 7.27
C THR A 328 -45.58 -41.11 7.84
N TYR A 329 -46.66 -41.62 7.27
CA TYR A 329 -48.02 -41.53 7.83
C TYR A 329 -48.66 -42.90 7.92
N ALA A 330 -49.42 -43.17 8.98
CA ALA A 330 -50.18 -44.41 9.13
C ALA A 330 -49.37 -45.70 8.83
N LYS A 331 -48.07 -45.71 9.20
CA LYS A 331 -47.09 -46.79 8.93
C LYS A 331 -46.72 -47.00 7.45
N GLN A 332 -47.13 -46.12 6.55
CA GLN A 332 -46.65 -46.02 5.17
C GLN A 332 -45.58 -44.94 5.09
N THR A 333 -44.47 -45.23 4.42
CA THR A 333 -43.37 -44.29 4.21
C THR A 333 -43.22 -44.03 2.72
N GLU A 334 -43.40 -42.79 2.30
CA GLU A 334 -43.12 -42.34 0.94
C GLU A 334 -41.86 -41.46 0.92
N VAL A 335 -41.08 -41.55 -0.16
CA VAL A 335 -39.84 -40.79 -0.33
C VAL A 335 -40.02 -39.74 -1.42
N TYR A 336 -40.04 -38.48 -1.01
CA TYR A 336 -40.09 -37.34 -1.92
C TYR A 336 -38.68 -36.91 -2.32
N SER A 337 -38.40 -36.87 -3.61
CA SER A 337 -37.07 -36.55 -4.14
C SER A 337 -37.01 -35.12 -4.66
N PHE A 338 -36.14 -34.29 -4.09
CA PHE A 338 -35.87 -32.93 -4.57
C PHE A 338 -34.63 -32.90 -5.46
N ASN A 339 -34.54 -31.91 -6.33
CA ASN A 339 -33.34 -31.71 -7.13
C ASN A 339 -32.15 -31.31 -6.22
N TRP A 340 -30.93 -31.68 -6.59
CA TRP A 340 -29.72 -31.36 -5.83
C TRP A 340 -29.50 -29.85 -5.64
N LYS A 341 -30.03 -29.02 -6.56
CA LYS A 341 -29.98 -27.55 -6.50
C LYS A 341 -31.08 -26.90 -5.65
N THR A 342 -32.04 -27.67 -5.15
CA THR A 342 -33.21 -27.09 -4.46
C THR A 342 -32.77 -26.30 -3.23
N ARG A 343 -33.33 -25.08 -3.08
CA ARG A 343 -33.01 -24.18 -1.98
C ARG A 343 -33.42 -24.76 -0.63
N GLU A 344 -32.66 -24.45 0.42
CA GLU A 344 -32.98 -24.93 1.79
C GLU A 344 -34.38 -24.50 2.26
N THR A 345 -34.81 -23.30 1.90
CA THR A 345 -36.13 -22.76 2.29
C THR A 345 -37.29 -23.60 1.76
N VAL A 346 -37.18 -24.08 0.52
CA VAL A 346 -38.22 -24.89 -0.14
C VAL A 346 -38.32 -26.27 0.50
N ILE A 347 -37.18 -26.89 0.81
CA ILE A 347 -37.17 -28.19 1.51
C ILE A 347 -37.72 -28.02 2.93
N LYS A 348 -37.41 -26.92 3.61
CA LYS A 348 -37.97 -26.64 4.94
C LYS A 348 -39.48 -26.39 4.91
N SER A 349 -39.98 -25.64 3.93
CA SER A 349 -41.43 -25.41 3.79
C SER A 349 -42.16 -26.72 3.53
N PHE A 350 -41.60 -27.61 2.70
CA PHE A 350 -42.17 -28.93 2.47
C PHE A 350 -42.21 -29.77 3.75
N VAL A 351 -41.11 -29.83 4.51
CA VAL A 351 -41.06 -30.57 5.79
C VAL A 351 -42.04 -29.97 6.81
N GLN A 352 -42.19 -28.65 6.85
CA GLN A 352 -43.16 -27.99 7.73
C GLN A 352 -44.60 -28.37 7.36
N GLN A 353 -44.93 -28.42 6.06
CA GLN A 353 -46.23 -28.87 5.59
C GLN A 353 -46.46 -30.36 5.88
N ALA A 354 -45.44 -31.20 5.69
CA ALA A 354 -45.50 -32.62 6.09
C ALA A 354 -45.67 -32.83 7.61
N ASN A 355 -45.31 -31.86 8.45
CA ASN A 355 -45.54 -31.95 9.89
C ASN A 355 -46.88 -31.31 10.33
N SER A 356 -47.69 -30.81 9.40
CA SER A 356 -48.97 -30.19 9.73
C SER A 356 -50.08 -31.24 9.93
N THR A 357 -51.01 -30.97 10.85
CA THR A 357 -52.08 -31.91 11.22
C THR A 357 -53.12 -32.04 10.09
N GLY A 358 -53.44 -33.27 9.70
CA GLY A 358 -54.46 -33.57 8.70
C GLY A 358 -53.97 -33.69 7.25
N MET A 359 -52.65 -33.67 7.03
CA MET A 359 -52.06 -33.88 5.70
C MET A 359 -51.99 -35.37 5.33
N ASN A 360 -52.27 -35.67 4.06
CA ASN A 360 -52.10 -37.01 3.49
C ASN A 360 -51.04 -37.03 2.38
N HIS A 361 -50.64 -38.23 1.95
CA HIS A 361 -49.63 -38.42 0.91
C HIS A 361 -50.04 -37.80 -0.44
N GLU A 362 -51.32 -37.85 -0.81
CA GLU A 362 -51.84 -37.26 -2.05
C GLU A 362 -51.71 -35.72 -2.10
N GLN A 363 -51.98 -35.05 -0.98
CA GLN A 363 -51.83 -33.60 -0.85
C GLN A 363 -50.36 -33.19 -0.86
N LEU A 364 -49.48 -33.96 -0.21
CA LEU A 364 -48.04 -33.71 -0.25
C LEU A 364 -47.43 -33.96 -1.62
N ALA A 365 -47.90 -34.95 -2.37
CA ALA A 365 -47.48 -35.19 -3.74
C ALA A 365 -47.79 -33.97 -4.63
N LYS A 366 -49.00 -33.41 -4.54
CA LYS A 366 -49.39 -32.20 -5.28
C LYS A 366 -48.54 -30.99 -4.89
N ILE A 367 -48.26 -30.82 -3.60
CA ILE A 367 -47.38 -29.76 -3.09
C ILE A 367 -45.94 -29.95 -3.59
N HIS A 368 -45.44 -31.18 -3.59
CA HIS A 368 -44.11 -31.51 -4.09
C HIS A 368 -43.98 -31.19 -5.59
N GLU A 369 -44.97 -31.53 -6.40
CA GLU A 369 -45.04 -31.17 -7.82
C GLU A 369 -45.06 -29.65 -8.02
N GLN A 370 -45.87 -28.91 -7.25
CA GLN A 370 -45.90 -27.45 -7.30
C GLN A 370 -44.56 -26.82 -6.89
N MET A 371 -43.92 -27.36 -5.84
CA MET A 371 -42.63 -26.90 -5.35
C MET A 371 -41.46 -27.32 -6.23
N THR A 372 -41.57 -28.35 -7.07
CA THR A 372 -40.50 -28.74 -8.00
C THR A 372 -40.67 -28.11 -9.37
N GLY A 373 -41.91 -27.78 -9.78
CA GLY A 373 -42.23 -27.10 -11.02
C GLY A 373 -42.10 -25.56 -10.98
N SER A 374 -41.93 -24.95 -9.80
CA SER A 374 -41.77 -23.50 -9.67
C SER A 374 -40.36 -23.01 -10.04
N ASN A 375 -40.27 -21.89 -10.76
CA ASN A 375 -39.00 -21.22 -11.07
C ASN A 375 -38.27 -20.71 -9.81
N TYR A 376 -38.97 -20.57 -8.68
CA TYR A 376 -38.40 -20.11 -7.41
C TYR A 376 -37.71 -21.23 -6.61
N SER A 377 -37.72 -22.45 -7.12
CA SER A 377 -37.24 -23.65 -6.42
C SER A 377 -35.72 -23.83 -6.47
N PHE A 378 -35.04 -23.06 -7.32
CA PHE A 378 -33.62 -23.15 -7.64
C PHE A 378 -32.87 -21.87 -7.27
#